data_AF-A0AAD5BRJ6-F1
#
_entry.id   AF-A0AAD5BRJ6-F1
#
_cell.length_a   1.000
_cell.length_b   1.000
_cell.length_c   1.000
_cell.angle_alpha   90.00
_cell.angle_beta   90.00
_cell.angle_gamma   90.00
#
_symmetry.space_group_name_H-M   'P 1'
#
loop_
_entity.id
_entity.type
_entity.pdbx_description
1 polymer ?
#
loop_
_entity_poly.entity_id
_entity_poly.type
_entity_poly.pdbx_seq_one_letter_code
_entity_poly.pdbx_strand_id
1 'polypeptide(L)'
;MNSEHTSATQTLTEDVEEHNWREVILPSLIPIVPEPELEKDSGERRRGRDILIAVDRGLKSKHAFDWALVHLCRLADTIHLVHVVSS
;
A
#
# COMPACT_ATOMS: atom_id res chain seq x y z
N MET A 1 -41.90 -0.78 67.55
CA MET A 1 -42.33 -0.68 66.14
C MET A 1 -41.19 -0.05 65.39
N ASN A 2 -40.39 -0.86 64.70
CA ASN A 2 -39.15 -0.44 64.09
C ASN A 2 -39.38 -0.56 62.59
N SER A 3 -39.72 0.56 61.94
CA SER A 3 -39.96 0.57 60.50
C SER A 3 -38.62 0.79 59.81
N GLU A 4 -38.12 -0.28 59.20
CA GLU A 4 -36.95 -0.25 58.31
C GLU A 4 -37.29 0.61 57.10
N HIS A 5 -36.73 1.81 57.05
CA HIS A 5 -36.88 2.70 55.91
C HIS A 5 -35.87 2.25 54.84
N THR A 6 -36.35 1.46 53.88
CA THR A 6 -35.60 1.08 52.68
C THR A 6 -35.29 2.36 51.91
N SER A 7 -34.01 2.74 51.90
CA SER A 7 -33.51 3.85 51.09
C SER A 7 -33.50 3.40 49.62
N ALA A 8 -34.49 3.82 48.86
CA ALA A 8 -34.53 3.60 47.43
C ALA A 8 -33.40 4.40 46.77
N THR A 9 -32.44 3.71 46.16
CA THR A 9 -31.38 4.31 45.35
C THR A 9 -32.01 5.06 44.18
N GLN A 10 -32.06 6.38 44.28
CA GLN A 10 -32.53 7.25 43.21
C GLN A 10 -31.46 7.29 42.11
N THR A 11 -31.74 6.66 40.96
CA THR A 11 -30.87 6.72 39.79
C THR A 11 -31.01 8.10 39.16
N LEU A 12 -30.00 8.95 39.33
CA LEU A 12 -29.90 10.20 38.58
C LEU A 12 -29.68 9.82 37.12
N THR A 13 -30.68 10.08 36.29
CA THR A 13 -30.53 10.04 34.83
C THR A 13 -29.86 11.35 34.47
N GLU A 14 -28.54 11.35 34.42
CA GLU A 14 -27.80 12.45 33.82
C GLU A 14 -28.20 12.52 32.35
N ASP A 15 -28.50 13.72 31.86
CA ASP A 15 -28.75 13.97 30.45
C ASP A 15 -27.50 13.57 29.67
N VAL A 16 -27.48 12.34 29.15
CA VAL A 16 -26.40 11.84 28.32
C VAL A 16 -26.48 12.63 27.02
N GLU A 17 -25.69 13.71 26.92
CA GLU A 17 -25.42 14.33 25.63
C GLU A 17 -24.85 13.23 24.73
N GLU A 18 -25.64 12.81 23.74
CA GLU A 18 -25.23 11.85 22.73
C GLU A 18 -24.10 12.47 21.91
N HIS A 19 -22.86 12.29 22.37
CA HIS A 19 -21.69 12.74 21.63
C HIS A 19 -21.59 11.94 20.34
N ASN A 20 -22.09 12.54 19.26
CA ASN A 20 -21.96 12.01 17.92
C ASN A 20 -20.48 12.08 17.52
N TRP A 21 -19.83 10.92 17.45
CA TRP A 21 -18.43 10.78 17.05
C TRP A 21 -18.11 11.38 15.67
N ARG A 22 -19.12 11.75 14.86
CA ARG A 22 -18.96 12.43 13.57
C ARG A 22 -18.76 13.94 13.67
N GLU A 23 -18.98 14.57 14.82
CA GLU A 23 -18.84 16.02 15.01
C GLU A 23 -17.53 16.42 15.70
N VAL A 24 -16.44 15.68 15.45
CA VAL A 24 -15.11 16.09 15.91
C VAL A 24 -14.54 17.12 14.94
N ILE A 25 -14.74 18.41 15.24
CA ILE A 25 -14.02 19.51 14.58
C ILE A 25 -12.63 19.61 15.21
N LEU A 26 -11.64 18.92 14.64
CA LEU A 26 -10.25 19.08 15.05
C LEU A 26 -9.76 20.50 14.70
N PRO A 27 -9.20 21.26 15.66
CA PRO A 27 -8.48 22.48 15.33
C PRO A 27 -7.37 22.13 14.34
N SER A 28 -7.29 22.83 13.21
CA SER A 28 -6.27 22.62 12.18
C SER A 28 -4.89 23.07 12.69
N LEU A 29 -4.27 22.25 13.54
CA LEU A 29 -2.90 22.43 14.02
C LEU A 29 -1.86 21.83 13.06
N ILE A 30 -2.33 21.08 12.06
CA ILE A 30 -1.49 20.53 11.00
C ILE A 30 -1.54 21.55 9.85
N PRO A 31 -0.40 22.12 9.42
CA PRO A 31 -0.36 22.92 8.21
C PRO A 31 -0.98 22.11 7.08
N ILE A 32 -1.89 22.72 6.31
CA ILE A 32 -2.38 22.13 5.07
C ILE A 32 -1.21 22.16 4.09
N VAL A 33 -0.37 21.13 4.16
CA VAL A 33 0.65 20.87 3.16
C VAL A 33 -0.12 20.32 1.95
N PRO A 34 0.01 20.93 0.76
CA PRO A 34 -0.53 20.34 -0.46
C PRO A 34 -0.07 18.88 -0.55
N GLU A 35 -0.93 17.96 -0.99
CA GLU A 35 -0.46 16.63 -1.33
C GLU A 35 0.78 16.77 -2.22
N PRO A 36 1.91 16.11 -1.90
CA PRO A 36 3.09 16.20 -2.74
C PRO A 36 2.65 15.86 -4.16
N GLU A 37 2.99 16.73 -5.11
CA GLU A 37 2.79 16.50 -6.54
C GLU A 37 3.69 15.33 -6.94
N LEU A 38 3.29 14.11 -6.59
CA LEU A 38 3.82 12.93 -7.22
C LEU A 38 3.46 13.09 -8.68
N GLU A 39 4.48 13.33 -9.52
CA GLU A 39 4.34 13.26 -10.96
C GLU A 39 3.65 11.93 -11.27
N LYS A 40 2.34 12.00 -11.54
CA LYS A 40 1.60 10.84 -12.02
C LYS A 40 2.20 10.57 -13.38
N ASP A 41 3.10 9.58 -13.43
CA ASP A 41 3.73 9.09 -14.65
C ASP A 41 2.61 9.01 -15.69
N SER A 42 2.70 9.84 -16.72
CA SER A 42 1.66 10.01 -17.72
C SER A 42 1.31 8.61 -18.20
N GLY A 43 0.10 8.14 -17.91
CA GLY A 43 -0.32 6.73 -18.04
C GLY A 43 -0.33 6.17 -19.46
N GLU A 44 0.46 6.75 -20.37
CA GLU A 44 0.88 6.19 -21.62
C GLU A 44 1.66 4.91 -21.32
N ARG A 45 0.91 3.80 -21.20
CA ARG A 45 1.44 2.46 -21.05
C ARG A 45 2.44 2.24 -22.18
N ARG A 46 3.72 2.38 -21.87
CA ARG A 46 4.80 2.11 -22.83
C ARG A 46 4.57 0.67 -23.28
N ARG A 47 4.25 0.49 -24.55
CA ARG A 47 4.04 -0.85 -25.13
C ARG A 47 5.23 -1.72 -24.70
N GLY A 48 4.93 -2.94 -24.29
CA GLY A 48 5.94 -3.90 -23.84
C GLY A 48 7.09 -4.01 -24.83
N ARG A 49 8.34 -4.06 -24.35
CA ARG A 49 9.49 -4.33 -25.21
C ARG A 49 9.69 -5.83 -25.33
N ASP A 50 10.11 -6.28 -26.50
CA ASP A 50 10.64 -7.64 -26.68
C ASP A 50 12.14 -7.63 -26.34
N ILE A 51 12.53 -8.40 -25.32
CA ILE A 51 13.91 -8.50 -24.83
C ILE A 51 14.40 -9.93 -25.06
N LEU A 52 15.51 -10.09 -25.77
CA LEU A 52 16.15 -11.38 -25.97
C LEU A 52 17.31 -11.56 -24.99
N ILE A 53 17.30 -12.65 -24.21
CA ILE A 53 18.39 -12.98 -23.29
C ILE A 53 18.97 -14.34 -23.68
N ALA A 54 20.23 -14.34 -24.11
CA ALA A 54 20.98 -15.57 -24.40
C ALA A 54 21.62 -16.11 -23.10
N VAL A 55 21.40 -17.39 -22.82
CA VAL A 55 21.91 -18.08 -21.62
C VAL A 55 22.61 -19.38 -21.98
N ASP A 56 23.58 -19.74 -21.16
CA ASP A 56 24.30 -21.01 -21.20
C ASP A 56 24.34 -21.62 -19.78
N ARG A 57 25.14 -22.68 -19.58
CA ARG A 57 25.32 -23.31 -18.26
C ARG A 57 26.36 -22.63 -17.37
N GLY A 58 26.93 -21.51 -17.81
CA GLY A 58 28.01 -20.80 -17.13
C GLY A 58 27.52 -19.86 -16.02
N LEU A 59 28.34 -19.68 -14.99
CA LEU A 59 28.03 -18.74 -13.89
C LEU A 59 27.90 -17.28 -14.34
N LYS A 60 28.59 -16.91 -15.44
CA LYS A 60 28.51 -15.56 -16.01
C LYS A 60 27.14 -15.28 -16.63
N SER A 61 26.54 -16.26 -17.32
CA SER A 61 25.22 -16.08 -17.94
C SER A 61 24.13 -16.03 -16.88
N LYS A 62 24.26 -16.78 -15.77
CA LYS A 62 23.40 -16.61 -14.59
C LYS A 62 23.44 -15.16 -14.08
N HIS A 63 24.64 -14.61 -13.87
CA HIS A 63 24.77 -13.23 -13.39
C HIS A 63 24.16 -12.21 -14.36
N ALA A 64 24.41 -12.37 -15.66
CA ALA A 64 23.83 -11.52 -16.69
C ALA A 64 22.29 -11.60 -16.71
N PHE A 65 21.73 -12.80 -16.56
CA PHE A 65 20.30 -13.02 -16.45
C PHE A 65 19.70 -12.33 -15.22
N ASP A 66 20.29 -12.53 -14.05
CA ASP A 66 19.84 -11.87 -12.81
C ASP A 66 19.90 -10.34 -12.93
N TRP A 67 21.00 -9.82 -13.49
CA TRP A 67 21.16 -8.39 -13.70
C TRP A 67 20.08 -7.83 -14.64
N ALA A 68 19.80 -8.53 -15.74
CA ALA A 68 18.80 -8.12 -16.71
C ALA A 68 17.39 -8.09 -16.10
N LEU A 69 17.02 -9.09 -15.30
CA LEU A 69 15.73 -9.11 -14.62
C LEU A 69 15.56 -7.94 -13.65
N VAL A 70 16.58 -7.64 -12.86
CA VAL A 70 16.50 -6.63 -11.80
C VAL A 70 16.64 -5.20 -12.33
N HIS A 71 17.47 -4.99 -13.35
CA HIS A 71 17.89 -3.63 -13.74
C HIS A 71 17.43 -3.21 -15.13
N LEU A 72 17.10 -4.16 -16.02
CA LEU A 72 16.72 -3.86 -17.40
C LEU A 72 15.21 -4.03 -17.63
N CYS A 73 14.63 -5.11 -17.10
CA CYS A 73 13.23 -5.46 -17.31
C CYS A 73 12.30 -4.55 -16.52
N ARG A 74 11.18 -4.18 -17.12
CA ARG A 74 10.09 -3.45 -16.46
C ARG A 74 8.75 -4.12 -16.73
N LEU A 75 7.71 -3.65 -16.04
CA LEU A 75 6.35 -4.13 -16.26
C LEU A 75 5.96 -4.04 -17.74
N ALA A 76 5.29 -5.09 -18.22
CA ALA A 76 4.85 -5.30 -19.60
C ALA A 76 5.95 -5.68 -20.62
N ASP A 77 7.24 -5.77 -20.25
CA ASP A 77 8.23 -6.36 -21.15
C ASP A 77 7.95 -7.86 -21.38
N THR A 78 8.23 -8.33 -22.59
CA THR A 78 8.20 -9.75 -22.97
C THR A 78 9.64 -10.24 -23.10
N ILE A 79 10.00 -11.27 -22.32
CA ILE A 79 11.36 -11.80 -22.27
C ILE A 79 11.43 -13.11 -23.05
N HIS A 80 12.29 -13.14 -24.07
CA HIS A 80 12.60 -14.31 -24.88
C HIS A 80 13.93 -14.89 -24.41
N LEU A 81 13.88 -16.04 -23.73
CA LEU A 81 15.08 -16.73 -23.24
C LEU A 81 15.58 -17.72 -24.29
N VAL A 82 16.84 -17.59 -24.71
CA VAL A 82 17.42 -18.42 -25.77
C VAL A 82 18.64 -19.16 -25.25
N HIS A 83 18.68 -20.47 -25.48
CA HIS A 83 19.83 -21.32 -25.18
C HIS A 83 20.31 -22.02 -26.45
N VAL A 84 21.58 -21.84 -26.80
CA VAL A 84 22.19 -22.50 -27.97
C VAL A 84 22.67 -23.89 -27.55
N VAL A 85 22.20 -24.92 -28.25
CA VAL A 85 22.63 -26.31 -28.08
C VAL A 85 23.49 -26.74 -29.27
N SER A 86 24.52 -27.55 -29.03
CA SER A 86 25.33 -28.18 -30.08
C SER A 86 24.56 -29.33 -30.74
N SER A 87 24.75 -29.51 -32.05
CA SER A 87 24.20 -30.61 -32.86
C SER A 87 24.97 -31.92 -32.67
#